data_AF-A0A1Y1XNN8-F1
#
_entry.id   AF-A0A1Y1XNN8-F1
#
_cell.length_a   1.000
_cell.length_b   1.000
_cell.length_c   1.000
_cell.angle_alpha   90.00
_cell.angle_beta   90.00
_cell.angle_gamma   90.00
#
_symmetry.space_group_name_H-M   'P 1'
#
loop_
_entity.id
_entity.type
_entity.pdbx_description
1 polymer ?
#
loop_
_entity_poly.entity_id
_entity_poly.type
_entity_poly.pdbx_seq_one_letter_code
_entity_poly.pdbx_strand_id
1 'polypeptide(L)'
;MLLNNFRYTAKQKSKSKTLYVFIKNIVFFFILLNSIQSVHARNSFRIDHHLNVLDDNTDWVYVPTKIHEESKWKSISSNMKYIYNKTIVNPYKKFMSNRHAYDTEEIIEGNDEIPIIDTEVNVIPPRLKGDEAFQITFNCEIKNTGICRKAEKDFKDAAYKIAEVVNIYAGPILINATLTSFCELAHPDGSACNADDPTRRKLGQAYPYASHPAKAVNPSDGDTDIYLYPQALFKQLNIVSKGVPDYAEYDITAEFNSDVNWYFHNQNTDRIDDEQHDFVYVAIHELVHGLGFITSWRDLFEDMQLKYLAPRVITATKGSENVIMGWQHMQIFDKYIQMNKTGAYLKDRGKVIMEYGNNNEIVSQIDWIDGFHKSQSGQLAQEIYDIATSGKRVFTVESIDKDITTYLHTIKGNFVAGTCIGHLDDDEYTNKPDFLLRPFVRKGEDIDDLIEKGSFAYMSEIEKARKELWWMSPFGPHLLSILEMIGWPTTYHPERREVEYVDAGLSRYVKNTYLNFFIILSISLCMILF
;
A
#
# COMPACT_ATOMS: atom_id res chain seq x y z
N MET A 1 -47.87 58.66 -24.22
CA MET A 1 -46.92 57.74 -24.87
C MET A 1 -45.71 57.43 -23.97
N LEU A 2 -45.92 57.19 -22.66
CA LEU A 2 -44.85 57.00 -21.66
C LEU A 2 -45.11 55.85 -20.65
N LEU A 3 -46.07 54.95 -20.94
CA LEU A 3 -46.45 53.86 -20.03
C LEU A 3 -46.18 52.45 -20.57
N ASN A 4 -45.66 52.31 -21.80
CA ASN A 4 -45.36 50.98 -22.38
C ASN A 4 -43.90 50.52 -22.24
N ASN A 5 -42.98 51.35 -21.74
CA ASN A 5 -41.57 50.96 -21.58
C ASN A 5 -41.17 50.43 -20.18
N PHE A 6 -42.09 50.41 -19.20
CA PHE A 6 -41.78 49.91 -17.85
C PHE A 6 -42.15 48.43 -17.60
N ARG A 7 -42.87 47.77 -18.52
CA ARG A 7 -43.27 46.36 -18.34
C ARG A 7 -42.27 45.34 -18.90
N TYR A 8 -41.29 45.75 -19.71
CA TYR A 8 -40.30 44.82 -20.28
C TYR A 8 -39.09 44.57 -19.37
N THR A 9 -38.72 45.53 -18.52
CA THR A 9 -37.54 45.43 -17.62
C THR A 9 -37.82 44.65 -16.33
N ALA A 10 -39.06 44.60 -15.85
CA ALA A 10 -39.42 43.84 -14.64
C ALA A 10 -39.42 42.31 -14.87
N LYS A 11 -39.80 41.86 -16.07
CA LYS A 11 -39.87 40.42 -16.41
C LYS A 11 -38.49 39.80 -16.65
N GLN A 12 -37.51 40.60 -17.05
CA GLN A 12 -36.12 40.17 -17.25
C GLN A 12 -35.34 40.10 -15.93
N LYS A 13 -35.60 41.02 -14.98
CA LYS A 13 -35.02 40.98 -13.61
C LYS A 13 -35.53 39.79 -12.78
N SER A 14 -36.78 39.35 -12.98
CA SER A 14 -37.32 38.16 -12.32
C SER A 14 -36.64 36.87 -12.78
N LYS A 15 -36.46 36.67 -14.10
CA LYS A 15 -35.76 35.49 -14.64
C LYS A 15 -34.28 35.43 -14.25
N SER A 16 -33.61 36.59 -14.16
CA SER A 16 -32.22 36.69 -13.68
C SER A 16 -32.07 36.27 -12.22
N LYS A 17 -33.02 36.62 -11.33
CA LYS A 17 -33.01 36.15 -9.94
C LYS A 17 -33.23 34.64 -9.82
N THR A 18 -34.17 34.09 -10.58
CA THR A 18 -34.43 32.63 -10.57
C THR A 18 -33.23 31.84 -11.10
N LEU A 19 -32.60 32.31 -12.17
CA LEU A 19 -31.38 31.69 -12.72
C LEU A 19 -30.19 31.80 -11.76
N TYR A 20 -30.06 32.94 -11.07
CA TYR A 20 -29.01 33.15 -10.07
C TYR A 20 -29.17 32.22 -8.85
N VAL A 21 -30.40 32.05 -8.36
CA VAL A 21 -30.70 31.10 -7.27
C VAL A 21 -30.45 29.66 -7.70
N PHE A 22 -30.84 29.31 -8.93
CA PHE A 22 -30.58 27.98 -9.49
C PHE A 22 -29.08 27.66 -9.60
N ILE A 23 -28.28 28.60 -10.13
CA ILE A 23 -26.82 28.44 -10.23
C ILE A 23 -26.19 28.37 -8.82
N LYS A 24 -26.64 29.19 -7.87
CA LYS A 24 -26.13 29.17 -6.49
C LYS A 24 -26.39 27.82 -5.80
N ASN A 25 -27.56 27.23 -6.03
CA ASN A 25 -27.91 25.91 -5.49
C ASN A 25 -27.09 24.78 -6.12
N ILE A 26 -26.80 24.84 -7.43
CA ILE A 26 -25.91 23.90 -8.09
C ILE A 26 -24.48 23.99 -7.54
N VAL A 27 -23.94 25.20 -7.39
CA VAL A 27 -22.60 25.42 -6.83
C VAL A 27 -22.51 24.90 -5.40
N PHE A 28 -23.54 25.15 -4.58
CA PHE A 28 -23.60 24.62 -3.21
C PHE A 28 -23.64 23.09 -3.17
N PHE A 29 -24.40 22.45 -4.08
CA PHE A 29 -24.45 21.00 -4.20
C PHE A 29 -23.07 20.41 -4.57
N PHE A 30 -22.35 21.01 -5.52
CA PHE A 30 -20.99 20.57 -5.87
C PHE A 30 -19.99 20.76 -4.72
N ILE A 31 -20.10 21.83 -3.92
CA ILE A 31 -19.24 22.04 -2.75
C ILE A 31 -19.51 20.98 -1.68
N LEU A 32 -20.79 20.66 -1.43
CA LEU A 32 -21.18 19.64 -0.46
C LEU A 32 -20.70 18.24 -0.88
N LEU A 33 -20.87 17.88 -2.16
CA LEU A 33 -20.44 16.59 -2.71
C LEU A 33 -18.90 16.44 -2.64
N ASN A 34 -18.16 17.50 -2.97
CA ASN A 34 -16.69 17.50 -2.87
C ASN A 34 -16.20 17.44 -1.41
N SER A 35 -16.93 18.05 -0.48
CA SER A 35 -16.61 17.98 0.95
C SER A 35 -16.79 16.56 1.48
N ILE A 36 -17.85 15.86 1.05
CA ILE A 36 -18.09 14.44 1.40
C ILE A 36 -17.02 13.54 0.77
N GLN A 37 -16.65 13.77 -0.50
CA GLN A 37 -15.57 13.01 -1.15
C GLN A 37 -14.20 13.26 -0.54
N SER A 38 -13.89 14.49 -0.10
CA SER A 38 -12.64 14.82 0.59
C SER A 38 -12.58 14.23 2.01
N VAL A 39 -13.72 14.09 2.68
CA VAL A 39 -13.85 13.33 3.94
C VAL A 39 -13.67 11.83 3.69
N HIS A 40 -14.06 11.30 2.53
CA HIS A 40 -13.77 9.91 2.14
C HIS A 40 -12.32 9.66 1.71
N ALA A 41 -11.67 10.61 1.04
CA ALA A 41 -10.25 10.51 0.68
C ALA A 41 -9.32 10.58 1.91
N ARG A 42 -9.75 11.23 3.01
CA ARG A 42 -9.06 11.21 4.30
C ARG A 42 -9.07 9.85 5.01
N ASN A 43 -9.78 8.86 4.48
CA ASN A 43 -9.86 7.51 5.04
C ASN A 43 -8.90 6.52 4.33
N SER A 44 -7.94 6.98 3.53
CA SER A 44 -6.80 6.13 3.13
C SER A 44 -5.84 6.02 4.30
N PHE A 45 -5.89 4.90 5.02
CA PHE A 45 -5.08 4.67 6.20
C PHE A 45 -3.65 4.31 5.80
N ARG A 46 -2.72 5.19 6.16
CA ARG A 46 -1.28 4.97 6.01
C ARG A 46 -0.83 3.92 7.03
N ILE A 47 -0.09 2.92 6.59
CA ILE A 47 0.77 2.09 7.47
C ILE A 47 2.13 2.80 7.46
N ASP A 48 2.82 2.85 8.58
CA ASP A 48 4.11 3.52 8.69
C ASP A 48 5.21 2.44 8.76
N HIS A 49 5.83 2.14 7.62
CA HIS A 49 7.10 1.41 7.48
C HIS A 49 8.23 2.42 7.29
N HIS A 50 9.30 2.28 8.06
CA HIS A 50 10.39 3.24 8.08
C HIS A 50 11.71 2.53 7.92
N LEU A 51 12.45 2.94 6.90
CA LEU A 51 13.85 2.61 6.75
C LEU A 51 14.69 3.62 7.52
N ASN A 52 15.51 3.14 8.45
CA ASN A 52 16.36 3.96 9.31
C ASN A 52 17.84 3.86 8.89
N VAL A 53 18.60 4.93 9.11
CA VAL A 53 20.06 4.96 8.93
C VAL A 53 20.77 4.48 10.20
N LEU A 54 21.82 3.67 10.04
CA LEU A 54 22.75 3.34 11.12
C LEU A 54 23.63 4.56 11.44
N ASP A 55 23.62 5.00 12.70
CA ASP A 55 24.59 5.96 13.25
C ASP A 55 25.75 5.19 13.91
N ASP A 56 26.96 5.76 13.87
CA ASP A 56 28.20 5.22 14.43
C ASP A 56 28.13 4.99 15.96
N ASN A 57 27.09 5.51 16.63
CA ASN A 57 26.90 5.42 18.09
C ASN A 57 25.64 4.63 18.56
N THR A 58 24.93 3.90 17.70
CA THR A 58 23.91 2.89 18.09
C THR A 58 22.71 3.31 18.97
N ASP A 59 22.44 4.60 19.21
CA ASP A 59 21.36 5.06 20.09
C ASP A 59 20.13 5.66 19.36
N TRP A 60 18.94 5.27 19.84
CA TRP A 60 17.63 5.48 19.22
C TRP A 60 16.84 6.64 19.85
N VAL A 61 16.15 7.46 19.04
CA VAL A 61 15.14 8.42 19.53
C VAL A 61 13.89 8.40 18.63
N TYR A 62 12.74 8.10 19.24
CA TYR A 62 11.41 8.15 18.63
C TYR A 62 10.83 9.57 18.78
N VAL A 63 10.28 10.14 17.69
CA VAL A 63 9.64 11.46 17.73
C VAL A 63 8.27 11.40 17.05
N PRO A 64 7.16 11.60 17.79
CA PRO A 64 5.82 11.64 17.21
C PRO A 64 5.56 12.98 16.49
N THR A 65 5.11 12.92 15.23
CA THR A 65 4.74 14.09 14.42
C THR A 65 3.32 14.57 14.76
N LYS A 66 3.18 15.81 15.25
CA LYS A 66 1.88 16.48 15.39
C LYS A 66 1.58 17.30 14.13
N ILE A 67 0.49 16.97 13.44
CA ILE A 67 0.01 17.70 12.26
C ILE A 67 -0.89 18.87 12.72
N HIS A 68 -0.54 20.11 12.35
CA HIS A 68 -1.41 21.28 12.52
C HIS A 68 -2.04 21.72 11.18
N GLU A 69 -3.30 22.16 11.25
CA GLU A 69 -4.13 22.56 10.10
C GLU A 69 -3.63 23.85 9.43
N GLU A 70 -3.20 23.76 8.17
CA GLU A 70 -3.05 24.94 7.30
C GLU A 70 -4.28 25.23 6.43
N SER A 71 -4.42 26.51 6.06
CA SER A 71 -5.68 27.16 5.69
C SER A 71 -6.42 26.61 4.45
N LYS A 72 -7.73 26.40 4.63
CA LYS A 72 -8.74 25.86 3.69
C LYS A 72 -8.80 26.46 2.28
N TRP A 73 -8.20 27.63 2.01
CA TRP A 73 -8.46 28.38 0.78
C TRP A 73 -7.49 28.09 -0.37
N LYS A 74 -6.23 27.74 -0.10
CA LYS A 74 -5.27 27.36 -1.16
C LYS A 74 -5.56 25.98 -1.77
N SER A 75 -6.11 25.06 -0.98
CA SER A 75 -6.50 23.70 -1.42
C SER A 75 -7.65 23.69 -2.45
N ILE A 76 -8.55 24.67 -2.37
CA ILE A 76 -9.75 24.71 -3.22
C ILE A 76 -9.41 25.06 -4.68
N SER A 77 -8.47 25.98 -4.93
CA SER A 77 -8.16 26.40 -6.31
C SER A 77 -7.35 25.35 -7.09
N SER A 78 -6.48 24.60 -6.41
CA SER A 78 -5.73 23.48 -7.01
C SER A 78 -6.66 22.31 -7.34
N ASN A 79 -7.63 22.00 -6.48
CA ASN A 79 -8.61 20.93 -6.71
C ASN A 79 -9.53 21.19 -7.91
N MET A 80 -9.95 22.44 -8.15
CA MET A 80 -10.78 22.76 -9.34
C MET A 80 -10.03 22.60 -10.67
N LYS A 81 -8.73 22.91 -10.70
CA LYS A 81 -7.90 22.80 -11.91
C LYS A 81 -7.60 21.33 -12.26
N TYR A 82 -7.48 20.48 -11.23
CA TYR A 82 -7.28 19.04 -11.36
C TYR A 82 -8.55 18.31 -11.86
N ILE A 83 -9.74 18.69 -11.36
CA ILE A 83 -11.02 18.07 -11.77
C ILE A 83 -11.39 18.34 -13.23
N TYR A 84 -11.11 19.54 -13.76
CA TYR A 84 -11.38 19.85 -15.17
C TYR A 84 -10.66 18.89 -16.14
N ASN A 85 -9.43 18.48 -15.80
CA ASN A 85 -8.65 17.53 -16.60
C ASN A 85 -9.14 16.07 -16.45
N LYS A 86 -9.73 15.70 -15.31
CA LYS A 86 -10.17 14.32 -15.01
C LYS A 86 -11.48 13.91 -15.73
N THR A 87 -12.36 14.86 -16.04
CA THR A 87 -13.66 14.57 -16.68
C THR A 87 -13.60 14.28 -18.19
N ILE A 88 -12.47 14.51 -18.86
CA ILE A 88 -12.40 14.41 -20.34
C ILE A 88 -11.53 13.22 -20.83
N VAL A 89 -10.67 12.63 -19.99
CA VAL A 89 -9.87 11.45 -20.39
C VAL A 89 -9.76 10.47 -19.23
N ASN A 90 -10.63 9.45 -19.20
CA ASN A 90 -10.40 8.25 -18.40
C ASN A 90 -9.74 7.19 -19.32
N PRO A 91 -8.42 6.94 -19.21
CA PRO A 91 -7.70 6.01 -20.08
C PRO A 91 -8.11 4.54 -19.87
N TYR A 92 -8.78 4.17 -18.77
CA TYR A 92 -9.12 2.78 -18.45
C TYR A 92 -10.22 2.19 -19.31
N LYS A 93 -11.16 3.01 -19.81
CA LYS A 93 -12.27 2.50 -20.64
C LYS A 93 -11.81 1.93 -21.98
N LYS A 94 -10.63 2.35 -22.47
CA LYS A 94 -10.05 1.92 -23.75
C LYS A 94 -9.43 0.52 -23.68
N PHE A 95 -8.97 0.08 -22.50
CA PHE A 95 -8.32 -1.22 -22.35
C PHE A 95 -9.30 -2.35 -21.98
N MET A 96 -10.37 -2.03 -21.26
CA MET A 96 -11.40 -3.02 -20.90
C MET A 96 -12.37 -3.34 -22.05
N SER A 97 -12.55 -2.43 -23.01
CA SER A 97 -13.46 -2.65 -24.15
C SER A 97 -12.93 -3.63 -25.22
N ASN A 98 -11.68 -4.08 -25.12
CA ASN A 98 -11.10 -5.07 -26.06
C ASN A 98 -11.17 -6.52 -25.55
N ARG A 99 -11.83 -6.78 -24.41
CA ARG A 99 -12.15 -8.14 -23.97
C ARG A 99 -13.61 -8.47 -24.28
N HIS A 100 -13.92 -8.84 -25.52
CA HIS A 100 -15.05 -9.70 -25.91
C HIS A 100 -15.03 -9.87 -27.44
N ALA A 101 -14.29 -10.85 -27.95
CA ALA A 101 -14.51 -11.43 -29.28
C ALA A 101 -13.63 -12.68 -29.49
N TYR A 102 -13.61 -13.62 -28.56
CA TYR A 102 -13.15 -14.98 -28.87
C TYR A 102 -14.00 -15.97 -28.08
N ASP A 103 -15.17 -16.29 -28.64
CA ASP A 103 -15.75 -17.62 -28.52
C ASP A 103 -16.69 -17.87 -29.72
N THR A 104 -16.33 -18.93 -30.46
CA THR A 104 -17.16 -19.92 -31.17
C THR A 104 -18.34 -19.47 -32.03
N GLU A 105 -18.21 -19.64 -33.35
CA GLU A 105 -19.00 -20.57 -34.19
C GLU A 105 -18.86 -20.16 -35.67
N GLU A 106 -18.12 -20.94 -36.45
CA GLU A 106 -18.35 -21.02 -37.89
C GLU A 106 -18.34 -22.50 -38.30
N ILE A 107 -19.54 -23.03 -38.55
CA ILE A 107 -19.76 -24.32 -39.16
C ILE A 107 -19.30 -24.21 -40.61
N ILE A 108 -18.25 -24.93 -40.98
CA ILE A 108 -17.93 -25.20 -42.38
C ILE A 108 -17.94 -26.73 -42.54
N GLU A 109 -18.98 -27.22 -43.22
CA GLU A 109 -19.00 -28.56 -43.80
C GLU A 109 -17.96 -28.64 -44.92
N GLY A 110 -17.07 -29.62 -44.85
CA GLY A 110 -16.15 -29.94 -45.94
C GLY A 110 -15.11 -30.97 -45.50
N ASN A 111 -15.30 -32.22 -45.95
CA ASN A 111 -14.37 -33.32 -45.80
C ASN A 111 -12.94 -32.92 -46.20
N ASP A 112 -11.95 -33.22 -45.36
CA ASP A 112 -10.84 -34.12 -45.68
C ASP A 112 -9.83 -34.18 -44.51
N GLU A 113 -9.45 -35.41 -44.17
CA GLU A 113 -8.27 -35.88 -43.42
C GLU A 113 -7.83 -35.15 -42.13
N ILE A 114 -8.00 -35.87 -41.01
CA ILE A 114 -7.54 -35.53 -39.66
C ILE A 114 -6.01 -35.59 -39.56
N PRO A 115 -5.32 -34.50 -39.14
CA PRO A 115 -4.11 -34.61 -38.35
C PRO A 115 -4.47 -34.44 -36.87
N ILE A 116 -3.95 -35.36 -36.06
CA ILE A 116 -3.98 -35.32 -34.60
C ILE A 116 -3.30 -34.01 -34.16
N ILE A 117 -4.08 -33.03 -33.70
CA ILE A 117 -3.56 -31.81 -33.08
C ILE A 117 -3.30 -32.11 -31.61
N ASP A 118 -2.01 -32.16 -31.31
CA ASP A 118 -1.42 -32.20 -29.98
C ASP A 118 -1.82 -30.92 -29.20
N THR A 119 -2.27 -31.15 -27.98
CA THR A 119 -2.31 -30.25 -26.80
C THR A 119 -2.59 -28.74 -27.01
N GLU A 120 -3.66 -28.26 -26.38
CA GLU A 120 -3.85 -26.84 -26.03
C GLU A 120 -2.60 -26.33 -25.30
N VAL A 121 -1.71 -25.66 -26.04
CA VAL A 121 -0.67 -24.83 -25.45
C VAL A 121 -1.41 -23.70 -24.74
N ASN A 122 -1.50 -23.78 -23.41
CA ASN A 122 -1.83 -22.66 -22.55
C ASN A 122 -0.87 -21.51 -22.89
N VAL A 123 -1.28 -20.61 -23.80
CA VAL A 123 -0.49 -19.43 -24.16
C VAL A 123 -0.53 -18.51 -22.95
N ILE A 124 0.51 -18.60 -22.11
CA ILE A 124 0.72 -17.65 -21.01
C ILE A 124 0.83 -16.27 -21.65
N PRO A 125 -0.06 -15.31 -21.30
CA PRO A 125 -0.01 -13.98 -21.90
C PRO A 125 1.38 -13.36 -21.65
N PRO A 126 1.92 -12.60 -22.62
CA PRO A 126 3.24 -12.01 -22.49
C PRO A 126 3.29 -11.09 -21.25
N ARG A 127 4.31 -11.28 -20.41
CA ARG A 127 4.55 -10.44 -19.25
C ARG A 127 4.83 -9.00 -19.67
N LEU A 128 4.20 -8.04 -19.00
CA LEU A 128 4.49 -6.61 -19.20
C LEU A 128 5.87 -6.28 -18.66
N LYS A 129 6.56 -5.32 -19.29
CA LYS A 129 7.89 -4.84 -18.89
C LYS A 129 8.00 -3.32 -19.04
N GLY A 130 8.96 -2.72 -18.36
CA GLY A 130 9.24 -1.29 -18.51
C GLY A 130 8.00 -0.42 -18.22
N ASP A 131 7.76 0.58 -19.07
CA ASP A 131 6.59 1.47 -19.01
C ASP A 131 5.23 0.75 -19.17
N GLU A 132 5.21 -0.46 -19.73
CA GLU A 132 3.99 -1.27 -19.82
C GLU A 132 3.66 -1.95 -18.49
N ALA A 133 4.69 -2.26 -17.70
CA ALA A 133 4.56 -2.87 -16.37
C ALA A 133 4.29 -1.83 -15.28
N PHE A 134 4.94 -0.68 -15.36
CA PHE A 134 4.88 0.36 -14.34
C PHE A 134 4.62 1.73 -14.96
N GLN A 135 3.56 2.41 -14.50
CA GLN A 135 3.29 3.79 -14.87
C GLN A 135 3.49 4.68 -13.66
N ILE A 136 4.48 5.57 -13.74
CA ILE A 136 4.95 6.37 -12.62
C ILE A 136 4.52 7.82 -12.83
N THR A 137 3.77 8.35 -11.86
CA THR A 137 3.63 9.79 -11.64
C THR A 137 4.66 10.21 -10.60
N PHE A 138 5.73 10.88 -11.03
CA PHE A 138 6.78 11.35 -10.14
C PHE A 138 6.63 12.85 -9.87
N ASN A 139 6.42 13.21 -8.62
CA ASN A 139 6.33 14.59 -8.16
C ASN A 139 7.64 14.97 -7.48
N CYS A 140 8.12 16.19 -7.76
CA CYS A 140 9.28 16.72 -7.08
C CYS A 140 8.90 18.04 -6.42
N GLU A 141 9.02 18.10 -5.10
CA GLU A 141 8.62 19.25 -4.29
C GLU A 141 9.81 20.13 -3.87
N ILE A 142 11.02 19.79 -4.35
CA ILE A 142 12.22 20.59 -4.14
C ILE A 142 12.55 21.49 -5.34
N LYS A 143 13.27 22.58 -5.09
CA LYS A 143 13.69 23.54 -6.13
C LYS A 143 14.77 23.00 -7.07
N ASN A 144 15.54 22.00 -6.64
CA ASN A 144 16.67 21.47 -7.42
C ASN A 144 16.20 20.51 -8.52
N THR A 145 15.94 21.05 -9.72
CA THR A 145 15.48 20.28 -10.89
C THR A 145 16.50 19.27 -11.41
N GLY A 146 17.79 19.40 -11.05
CA GLY A 146 18.82 18.42 -11.38
C GLY A 146 18.62 17.12 -10.60
N ILE A 147 18.50 17.22 -9.28
CA ILE A 147 18.24 16.08 -8.39
C ILE A 147 16.89 15.42 -8.74
N CYS A 148 15.85 16.22 -8.99
CA CYS A 148 14.54 15.70 -9.38
C CYS A 148 14.61 14.75 -10.59
N ARG A 149 15.31 15.14 -11.65
CA ARG A 149 15.43 14.32 -12.87
C ARG A 149 16.22 13.05 -12.64
N LYS A 150 17.26 13.12 -11.80
CA LYS A 150 18.06 11.94 -11.43
C LYS A 150 17.22 10.95 -10.64
N ALA A 151 16.51 11.43 -9.61
CA ALA A 151 15.64 10.62 -8.78
C ALA A 151 14.49 10.00 -9.58
N GLU A 152 13.83 10.77 -10.46
CA GLU A 152 12.77 10.21 -11.32
C GLU A 152 13.29 9.09 -12.21
N LYS A 153 14.46 9.26 -12.83
CA LYS A 153 15.05 8.23 -13.69
C LYS A 153 15.42 6.97 -12.88
N ASP A 154 16.11 7.14 -11.77
CA ASP A 154 16.54 6.00 -10.94
C ASP A 154 15.36 5.29 -10.29
N PHE A 155 14.28 6.02 -9.97
CA PHE A 155 13.02 5.43 -9.53
C PHE A 155 12.36 4.57 -10.63
N LYS A 156 12.41 5.00 -11.89
CA LYS A 156 11.96 4.18 -13.03
C LYS A 156 12.83 2.94 -13.19
N ASP A 157 14.15 3.09 -13.10
CA ASP A 157 15.10 1.98 -13.18
C ASP A 157 14.83 0.94 -12.05
N ALA A 158 14.51 1.40 -10.83
CA ALA A 158 14.08 0.55 -9.72
C ALA A 158 12.80 -0.25 -10.03
N ALA A 159 11.77 0.41 -10.56
CA ALA A 159 10.53 -0.26 -10.96
C ALA A 159 10.76 -1.29 -12.07
N TYR A 160 11.68 -1.03 -12.99
CA TYR A 160 12.01 -1.97 -14.06
C TYR A 160 12.72 -3.21 -13.55
N LYS A 161 13.67 -3.05 -12.60
CA LYS A 161 14.32 -4.18 -11.92
C LYS A 161 13.30 -5.07 -11.19
N ILE A 162 12.25 -4.49 -10.61
CA ILE A 162 11.12 -5.27 -10.06
C ILE A 162 10.42 -6.08 -11.16
N ALA A 163 10.09 -5.47 -12.31
CA ALA A 163 9.41 -6.15 -13.43
C ALA A 163 10.22 -7.32 -14.03
N GLU A 164 11.51 -7.43 -13.74
CA GLU A 164 12.34 -8.55 -14.18
C GLU A 164 12.07 -9.82 -13.36
N VAL A 165 11.67 -9.68 -12.09
CA VAL A 165 11.47 -10.77 -11.15
C VAL A 165 10.00 -11.12 -10.88
N VAL A 166 9.11 -10.12 -10.85
CA VAL A 166 7.67 -10.34 -10.73
C VAL A 166 6.98 -10.22 -12.08
N ASN A 167 6.07 -11.14 -12.37
CA ASN A 167 5.31 -11.15 -13.61
C ASN A 167 4.07 -10.27 -13.47
N ILE A 168 3.90 -9.32 -14.39
CA ILE A 168 2.75 -8.41 -14.43
C ILE A 168 1.93 -8.78 -15.66
N TYR A 169 0.65 -9.10 -15.45
CA TYR A 169 -0.21 -9.71 -16.48
C TYR A 169 -1.47 -8.89 -16.81
N ALA A 170 -2.11 -8.28 -15.82
CA ALA A 170 -3.47 -7.75 -15.94
C ALA A 170 -3.53 -6.26 -16.30
N GLY A 171 -2.40 -5.57 -16.24
CA GLY A 171 -2.26 -4.14 -16.51
C GLY A 171 -1.11 -3.54 -15.68
N PRO A 172 -0.69 -2.30 -16.00
CA PRO A 172 0.40 -1.64 -15.32
C PRO A 172 0.07 -1.40 -13.84
N ILE A 173 1.11 -1.45 -13.00
CA ILE A 173 1.07 -0.97 -11.63
C ILE A 173 1.25 0.55 -11.67
N LEU A 174 0.28 1.28 -11.12
CA LEU A 174 0.26 2.73 -11.11
C LEU A 174 0.89 3.26 -9.82
N ILE A 175 1.94 4.07 -9.93
CA ILE A 175 2.68 4.57 -8.77
C ILE A 175 2.59 6.09 -8.71
N ASN A 176 2.26 6.63 -7.53
CA ASN A 176 2.44 8.03 -7.20
C ASN A 176 3.65 8.19 -6.28
N ALA A 177 4.75 8.72 -6.79
CA ALA A 177 5.99 8.90 -6.06
C ALA A 177 6.28 10.39 -5.85
N THR A 178 6.82 10.74 -4.69
CA THR A 178 7.18 12.13 -4.36
C THR A 178 8.59 12.21 -3.77
N LEU A 179 9.43 13.10 -4.30
CA LEU A 179 10.69 13.50 -3.66
C LEU A 179 10.47 14.85 -2.96
N THR A 180 10.63 14.88 -1.65
CA THR A 180 10.33 16.06 -0.81
C THR A 180 11.22 16.11 0.43
N SER A 181 11.35 17.26 1.07
CA SER A 181 12.14 17.40 2.30
C SER A 181 11.32 16.92 3.49
N PHE A 182 11.75 15.85 4.13
CA PHE A 182 11.05 15.35 5.32
C PHE A 182 11.27 16.28 6.51
N CYS A 183 12.42 16.96 6.54
CA CYS A 183 12.71 18.04 7.45
C CYS A 183 11.68 19.18 7.32
N GLU A 184 11.50 19.74 6.12
CA GLU A 184 10.57 20.85 5.91
C GLU A 184 9.12 20.45 6.23
N LEU A 185 8.73 19.20 5.95
CA LEU A 185 7.41 18.68 6.30
C LEU A 185 7.19 18.55 7.81
N ALA A 186 8.22 18.14 8.56
CA ALA A 186 8.14 17.97 10.01
C ALA A 186 8.20 19.31 10.76
N HIS A 187 8.86 20.31 10.17
CA HIS A 187 9.07 21.64 10.75
C HIS A 187 8.55 22.73 9.81
N PRO A 188 7.22 22.82 9.60
CA PRO A 188 6.63 23.80 8.68
C PRO A 188 6.80 25.25 9.16
N ASP A 189 7.15 25.45 10.44
CA ASP A 189 7.48 26.75 11.02
C ASP A 189 8.88 27.26 10.63
N GLY A 190 9.65 26.45 9.89
CA GLY A 190 11.02 26.76 9.48
C GLY A 190 12.03 26.59 10.61
N SER A 191 11.67 25.87 11.68
CA SER A 191 12.65 25.52 12.71
C SER A 191 13.74 24.61 12.12
N ALA A 192 14.97 24.77 12.62
CA ALA A 192 16.12 24.12 12.00
C ALA A 192 16.11 22.61 12.29
N CYS A 193 16.19 21.79 11.23
CA CYS A 193 16.48 20.37 11.38
C CYS A 193 17.97 20.19 11.65
N ASN A 194 18.28 20.09 12.94
CA ASN A 194 19.64 19.77 13.38
C ASN A 194 20.07 18.40 12.83
N ALA A 195 21.37 18.13 12.83
CA ALA A 195 21.91 16.85 12.31
C ALA A 195 21.30 15.62 13.00
N ASP A 196 20.86 15.77 14.25
CA ASP A 196 20.26 14.70 15.07
C ASP A 196 18.76 14.51 14.85
N ASP A 197 18.13 15.30 13.97
CA ASP A 197 16.69 15.16 13.72
C ASP A 197 16.38 13.79 13.08
N PRO A 198 15.54 12.95 13.69
CA PRO A 198 15.25 11.61 13.19
C PRO A 198 14.56 11.64 11.83
N THR A 199 13.90 12.73 11.45
CA THR A 199 13.29 12.88 10.11
C THR A 199 14.34 12.94 9.00
N ARG A 200 15.58 13.36 9.32
CA ARG A 200 16.72 13.29 8.38
C ARG A 200 17.28 11.89 8.22
N ARG A 201 17.01 10.99 9.17
CA ARG A 201 17.46 9.58 9.14
C ARG A 201 16.51 8.66 8.38
N LYS A 202 15.30 9.14 8.07
CA LYS A 202 14.35 8.39 7.25
C LYS A 202 14.65 8.61 5.78
N LEU A 203 14.97 7.53 5.07
CA LEU A 203 15.39 7.57 3.68
C LEU A 203 14.19 7.64 2.72
N GLY A 204 13.16 6.85 3.00
CA GLY A 204 11.96 6.76 2.20
C GLY A 204 10.83 6.05 2.93
N GLN A 205 9.75 5.84 2.20
CA GLN A 205 8.60 5.05 2.59
C GLN A 205 7.73 4.76 1.36
N ALA A 206 7.18 3.55 1.23
CA ALA A 206 6.08 3.30 0.31
C ALA A 206 5.07 2.28 0.83
N TYR A 207 3.83 2.42 0.37
CA TYR A 207 2.69 1.63 0.82
C TYR A 207 1.71 1.35 -0.32
N PRO A 208 0.91 0.29 -0.21
CA PRO A 208 -0.27 0.15 -1.04
C PRO A 208 -1.17 1.37 -0.89
N TYR A 209 -1.55 1.99 -2.00
CA TYR A 209 -2.47 3.12 -1.99
C TYR A 209 -3.87 2.69 -1.52
N ALA A 210 -4.24 1.45 -1.85
CA ALA A 210 -5.44 0.77 -1.38
C ALA A 210 -5.16 -0.72 -1.22
N SER A 211 -5.96 -1.38 -0.38
CA SER A 211 -5.99 -2.84 -0.28
C SER A 211 -7.42 -3.33 -0.32
N HIS A 212 -7.64 -4.52 -0.88
CA HIS A 212 -8.95 -5.11 -1.11
C HIS A 212 -9.10 -6.41 -0.33
N PRO A 213 -10.21 -6.61 0.40
CA PRO A 213 -10.48 -7.85 1.10
C PRO A 213 -10.84 -8.96 0.13
N ALA A 214 -10.12 -10.07 0.22
CA ALA A 214 -10.39 -11.25 -0.58
C ALA A 214 -10.02 -12.52 0.20
N LYS A 215 -10.58 -13.64 -0.24
CA LYS A 215 -10.24 -14.98 0.25
C LYS A 215 -9.78 -15.86 -0.91
N ALA A 216 -8.88 -16.80 -0.63
CA ALA A 216 -8.43 -17.75 -1.64
C ALA A 216 -9.56 -18.69 -2.08
N VAL A 217 -9.57 -19.04 -3.36
CA VAL A 217 -10.45 -20.08 -3.91
C VAL A 217 -9.69 -21.40 -3.83
N ASN A 218 -10.27 -22.41 -3.19
CA ASN A 218 -9.66 -23.73 -2.98
C ASN A 218 -8.22 -23.68 -2.39
N PRO A 219 -8.04 -23.03 -1.23
CA PRO A 219 -6.74 -22.95 -0.56
C PRO A 219 -6.18 -24.35 -0.26
N SER A 220 -4.93 -24.62 -0.65
CA SER A 220 -4.24 -25.88 -0.35
C SER A 220 -4.03 -26.11 1.16
N ASP A 221 -3.96 -25.03 1.93
CA ASP A 221 -3.87 -25.05 3.39
C ASP A 221 -5.24 -25.05 4.09
N GLY A 222 -6.34 -25.08 3.33
CA GLY A 222 -7.71 -25.06 3.87
C GLY A 222 -8.15 -23.72 4.46
N ASP A 223 -7.32 -22.68 4.39
CA ASP A 223 -7.60 -21.37 4.97
C ASP A 223 -8.52 -20.53 4.07
N THR A 224 -9.75 -20.34 4.54
CA THR A 224 -10.83 -19.61 3.86
C THR A 224 -11.06 -18.20 4.42
N ASP A 225 -10.17 -17.70 5.28
CA ASP A 225 -10.30 -16.36 5.84
C ASP A 225 -10.14 -15.26 4.80
N ILE A 226 -10.55 -14.07 5.21
CA ILE A 226 -10.46 -12.85 4.44
C ILE A 226 -9.21 -12.09 4.85
N TYR A 227 -8.35 -11.80 3.89
CA TYR A 227 -7.15 -10.98 4.05
C TYR A 227 -7.22 -9.75 3.15
N LEU A 228 -6.47 -8.71 3.53
CA LEU A 228 -6.23 -7.56 2.67
C LEU A 228 -5.11 -7.87 1.68
N TYR A 229 -5.44 -7.74 0.40
CA TYR A 229 -4.47 -7.79 -0.69
C TYR A 229 -4.17 -6.36 -1.15
N PRO A 230 -2.90 -5.94 -1.22
CA PRO A 230 -2.50 -4.69 -1.86
C PRO A 230 -3.13 -4.58 -3.26
N GLN A 231 -3.62 -3.41 -3.64
CA GLN A 231 -4.27 -3.23 -4.95
C GLN A 231 -3.33 -3.60 -6.11
N ALA A 232 -2.03 -3.28 -5.98
CA ALA A 232 -0.99 -3.66 -6.93
C ALA A 232 -1.02 -5.17 -7.21
N LEU A 233 -1.04 -5.99 -6.15
CA LEU A 233 -1.10 -7.46 -6.23
C LEU A 233 -2.48 -7.93 -6.69
N PHE A 234 -3.54 -7.43 -6.05
CA PHE A 234 -4.92 -7.89 -6.26
C PHE A 234 -5.35 -7.80 -7.73
N LYS A 235 -4.95 -6.74 -8.44
CA LYS A 235 -5.19 -6.59 -9.88
C LYS A 235 -4.55 -7.70 -10.72
N GLN A 236 -3.45 -8.30 -10.25
CA GLN A 236 -2.71 -9.35 -10.97
C GLN A 236 -3.22 -10.76 -10.67
N LEU A 237 -4.19 -10.92 -9.76
CA LEU A 237 -4.78 -12.21 -9.40
C LEU A 237 -5.93 -12.61 -10.33
N ASN A 238 -6.32 -13.89 -10.26
CA ASN A 238 -7.52 -14.39 -10.94
C ASN A 238 -8.74 -14.16 -10.05
N ILE A 239 -9.42 -13.02 -10.24
CA ILE A 239 -10.62 -12.67 -9.48
C ILE A 239 -11.82 -13.40 -10.10
N VAL A 240 -12.38 -14.38 -9.38
CA VAL A 240 -13.49 -15.23 -9.89
C VAL A 240 -14.88 -14.71 -9.54
N SER A 241 -14.97 -13.69 -8.67
CA SER A 241 -16.23 -13.08 -8.25
C SER A 241 -16.83 -12.20 -9.34
N LYS A 242 -18.18 -12.14 -9.41
CA LYS A 242 -18.92 -11.31 -10.39
C LYS A 242 -18.80 -9.79 -10.15
N GLY A 243 -18.21 -9.37 -9.04
CA GLY A 243 -17.91 -7.98 -8.74
C GLY A 243 -16.40 -7.77 -8.63
N VAL A 244 -15.92 -6.68 -9.23
CA VAL A 244 -14.58 -6.13 -9.00
C VAL A 244 -14.74 -4.82 -8.22
N PRO A 245 -13.85 -4.50 -7.28
CA PRO A 245 -13.89 -3.24 -6.57
C PRO A 245 -13.66 -2.06 -7.51
N ASP A 246 -14.14 -0.89 -7.11
CA ASP A 246 -13.68 0.36 -7.70
C ASP A 246 -12.23 0.60 -7.26
N TYR A 247 -11.31 0.46 -8.22
CA TYR A 247 -9.89 0.69 -7.94
C TYR A 247 -9.62 2.17 -7.65
N ALA A 248 -8.73 2.40 -6.69
CA ALA A 248 -8.14 3.70 -6.51
C ALA A 248 -7.29 4.09 -7.73
N GLU A 249 -7.05 5.40 -7.88
CA GLU A 249 -6.30 5.96 -9.02
C GLU A 249 -4.88 5.44 -9.11
N TYR A 250 -4.23 5.21 -7.97
CA TYR A 250 -2.90 4.64 -7.87
C TYR A 250 -2.96 3.31 -7.12
N ASP A 251 -1.95 2.48 -7.35
CA ASP A 251 -1.73 1.20 -6.68
C ASP A 251 -0.76 1.33 -5.50
N ILE A 252 0.27 2.16 -5.66
CA ILE A 252 1.32 2.40 -4.67
C ILE A 252 1.52 3.91 -4.51
N THR A 253 1.71 4.34 -3.27
CA THR A 253 2.23 5.68 -2.95
C THR A 253 3.63 5.54 -2.37
N ALA A 254 4.56 6.39 -2.80
CA ALA A 254 5.94 6.39 -2.33
C ALA A 254 6.43 7.82 -2.05
N GLU A 255 7.22 8.00 -1.00
CA GLU A 255 7.84 9.26 -0.65
C GLU A 255 9.31 9.03 -0.32
N PHE A 256 10.19 9.87 -0.86
CA PHE A 256 11.63 9.82 -0.63
C PHE A 256 12.13 11.15 -0.07
N ASN A 257 13.06 11.04 0.85
CA ASN A 257 13.59 12.19 1.55
C ASN A 257 14.66 12.91 0.72
N SER A 258 14.39 14.15 0.33
CA SER A 258 15.34 14.97 -0.42
C SER A 258 16.51 15.51 0.40
N ASP A 259 16.45 15.39 1.73
CA ASP A 259 17.49 15.87 2.65
C ASP A 259 18.69 14.91 2.76
N VAL A 260 18.58 13.74 2.12
CA VAL A 260 19.58 12.67 2.12
C VAL A 260 20.62 12.92 1.04
N ASN A 261 21.88 12.57 1.34
CA ASN A 261 22.97 12.56 0.38
C ASN A 261 22.85 11.34 -0.54
N TRP A 262 22.12 11.48 -1.64
CA TRP A 262 21.85 10.40 -2.59
C TRP A 262 22.99 10.18 -3.59
N TYR A 263 23.35 8.92 -3.78
CA TYR A 263 24.00 8.42 -4.98
C TYR A 263 22.93 8.07 -6.02
N PHE A 264 23.12 8.57 -7.25
CA PHE A 264 22.26 8.27 -8.39
C PHE A 264 23.10 7.57 -9.46
N HIS A 265 22.62 6.45 -9.99
CA HIS A 265 23.36 5.59 -10.95
C HIS A 265 23.63 6.28 -12.29
N ASN A 266 22.85 7.31 -12.59
CA ASN A 266 22.90 8.05 -13.84
C ASN A 266 23.88 9.25 -13.84
N GLN A 267 24.76 9.33 -12.84
CA GLN A 267 25.76 10.39 -12.76
C GLN A 267 27.12 9.95 -13.30
N ASN A 268 27.93 10.90 -13.78
CA ASN A 268 29.25 10.64 -14.38
C ASN A 268 30.33 10.21 -13.36
N THR A 269 29.95 9.58 -12.25
CA THR A 269 30.88 9.06 -11.24
C THR A 269 30.73 7.55 -11.22
N ASP A 270 31.84 6.83 -11.44
CA ASP A 270 31.83 5.37 -11.55
C ASP A 270 31.64 4.65 -10.19
N ARG A 271 31.50 5.40 -9.08
CA ARG A 271 31.42 4.82 -7.73
C ARG A 271 30.65 5.72 -6.76
N ILE A 272 29.92 5.08 -5.86
CA ILE A 272 29.29 5.70 -4.69
C ILE A 272 30.33 6.22 -3.68
N ASP A 273 30.07 7.37 -3.07
CA ASP A 273 30.87 7.93 -1.98
C ASP A 273 30.52 7.26 -0.64
N ASP A 274 31.49 7.15 0.28
CA ASP A 274 31.35 6.55 1.60
C ASP A 274 30.21 7.16 2.44
N GLU A 275 29.83 8.42 2.18
CA GLU A 275 28.73 9.11 2.88
C GLU A 275 27.39 9.15 2.11
N GLN A 276 27.30 8.48 0.96
CA GLN A 276 26.10 8.45 0.14
C GLN A 276 25.26 7.19 0.38
N HIS A 277 23.95 7.33 0.17
CA HIS A 277 23.02 6.21 0.08
C HIS A 277 22.62 5.97 -1.38
N ASP A 278 22.55 4.71 -1.80
CA ASP A 278 22.06 4.34 -3.13
C ASP A 278 20.54 4.56 -3.24
N PHE A 279 20.12 5.46 -4.14
CA PHE A 279 18.71 5.76 -4.35
C PHE A 279 17.93 4.61 -5.01
N VAL A 280 18.55 3.88 -5.96
CA VAL A 280 17.90 2.73 -6.62
C VAL A 280 17.63 1.63 -5.62
N TYR A 281 18.60 1.34 -4.74
CA TYR A 281 18.41 0.40 -3.63
C TYR A 281 17.16 0.76 -2.82
N VAL A 282 17.10 2.01 -2.32
CA VAL A 282 16.02 2.45 -1.44
C VAL A 282 14.69 2.46 -2.18
N ALA A 283 14.68 2.90 -3.45
CA ALA A 283 13.47 2.87 -4.27
C ALA A 283 12.91 1.45 -4.44
N ILE A 284 13.76 0.45 -4.71
CA ILE A 284 13.32 -0.95 -4.82
C ILE A 284 12.80 -1.44 -3.47
N HIS A 285 13.55 -1.20 -2.38
CA HIS A 285 13.17 -1.59 -1.02
C HIS A 285 11.77 -1.10 -0.67
N GLU A 286 11.52 0.21 -0.84
CA GLU A 286 10.24 0.80 -0.50
C GLU A 286 9.12 0.27 -1.40
N LEU A 287 9.37 0.16 -2.71
CA LEU A 287 8.37 -0.37 -3.64
C LEU A 287 7.93 -1.79 -3.27
N VAL A 288 8.81 -2.64 -2.71
CA VAL A 288 8.43 -3.97 -2.22
C VAL A 288 7.43 -3.92 -1.06
N HIS A 289 7.51 -2.94 -0.16
CA HIS A 289 6.44 -2.69 0.80
C HIS A 289 5.14 -2.31 0.09
N GLY A 290 5.22 -1.44 -0.92
CA GLY A 290 4.08 -1.11 -1.78
C GLY A 290 3.44 -2.31 -2.49
N LEU A 291 4.23 -3.33 -2.83
CA LEU A 291 3.78 -4.57 -3.46
C LEU A 291 3.14 -5.57 -2.49
N GLY A 292 3.37 -5.42 -1.17
CA GLY A 292 2.67 -6.22 -0.18
C GLY A 292 3.52 -6.88 0.91
N PHE A 293 4.83 -6.62 0.96
CA PHE A 293 5.62 -7.00 2.13
C PHE A 293 5.31 -6.01 3.27
N ILE A 294 4.11 -6.10 3.82
CA ILE A 294 3.60 -5.24 4.88
C ILE A 294 2.76 -6.08 5.85
N THR A 295 2.91 -5.81 7.14
CA THR A 295 2.19 -6.53 8.19
C THR A 295 1.12 -5.63 8.82
N SER A 296 0.00 -6.22 9.25
CA SER A 296 -0.97 -5.51 10.08
C SER A 296 -0.60 -5.49 11.57
N TRP A 297 0.40 -6.28 11.98
CA TRP A 297 0.82 -6.39 13.37
C TRP A 297 1.62 -5.17 13.80
N ARG A 298 1.19 -4.54 14.89
CA ARG A 298 1.88 -3.38 15.47
C ARG A 298 1.74 -3.35 16.98
N ASP A 299 2.61 -2.56 17.62
CA ASP A 299 2.33 -2.11 18.98
C ASP A 299 1.02 -1.29 18.94
N LEU A 300 0.01 -1.79 19.64
CA LEU A 300 -1.35 -1.29 19.55
C LEU A 300 -1.45 0.13 20.13
N PHE A 301 -0.63 0.43 21.15
CA PHE A 301 -0.64 1.71 21.87
C PHE A 301 0.79 2.06 22.33
N GLU A 302 1.59 2.57 21.40
CA GLU A 302 3.02 2.87 21.58
C GLU A 302 3.32 3.75 22.81
N ASP A 303 2.41 4.65 23.20
CA ASP A 303 2.60 5.58 24.32
C ASP A 303 2.15 5.04 25.70
N MET A 304 1.74 3.77 25.80
CA MET A 304 1.29 3.18 27.06
C MET A 304 2.38 2.38 27.78
N GLN A 305 2.28 2.33 29.11
CA GLN A 305 3.16 1.49 29.95
C GLN A 305 3.01 0.00 29.62
N LEU A 306 1.81 -0.43 29.24
CA LEU A 306 1.52 -1.79 28.82
C LEU A 306 1.62 -1.89 27.31
N LYS A 307 2.34 -2.92 26.87
CA LYS A 307 2.68 -3.15 25.47
C LYS A 307 1.92 -4.35 24.93
N TYR A 308 1.32 -4.19 23.76
CA TYR A 308 0.50 -5.23 23.12
C TYR A 308 0.83 -5.29 21.64
N LEU A 309 1.13 -6.49 21.15
CA LEU A 309 1.32 -6.72 19.73
C LEU A 309 0.06 -7.38 19.18
N ALA A 310 -0.63 -6.68 18.30
CA ALA A 310 -1.92 -7.11 17.74
C ALA A 310 -2.09 -6.63 16.29
N PRO A 311 -3.01 -7.26 15.52
CA PRO A 311 -3.47 -6.69 14.25
C PRO A 311 -4.04 -5.27 14.43
N ARG A 312 -4.18 -4.53 13.33
CA ARG A 312 -4.62 -3.14 13.38
C ARG A 312 -6.08 -2.99 13.80
N VAL A 313 -6.34 -2.14 14.80
CA VAL A 313 -7.69 -1.65 15.15
C VAL A 313 -8.13 -0.51 14.22
N ILE A 314 -9.44 -0.39 14.03
CA ILE A 314 -10.05 0.73 13.33
C ILE A 314 -10.37 1.81 14.36
N THR A 315 -9.65 2.93 14.28
CA THR A 315 -9.87 4.11 15.12
C THR A 315 -10.60 5.21 14.34
N ALA A 316 -11.38 6.02 15.06
CA ALA A 316 -11.98 7.24 14.54
C ALA A 316 -12.09 8.28 15.66
N THR A 317 -12.51 9.49 15.29
CA THR A 317 -12.83 10.54 16.26
C THR A 317 -14.33 10.85 16.20
N LYS A 318 -15.00 10.77 17.36
CA LYS A 318 -16.40 11.14 17.53
C LYS A 318 -16.48 12.41 18.39
N GLY A 319 -16.65 13.56 17.74
CA GLY A 319 -16.53 14.86 18.43
C GLY A 319 -15.07 15.14 18.79
N SER A 320 -14.75 15.17 20.08
CA SER A 320 -13.38 15.31 20.59
C SER A 320 -12.81 14.01 21.18
N GLU A 321 -13.56 12.90 21.13
CA GLU A 321 -13.19 11.63 21.73
C GLU A 321 -12.68 10.66 20.66
N ASN A 322 -11.58 9.96 20.95
CA ASN A 322 -11.12 8.85 20.12
C ASN A 322 -11.93 7.60 20.44
N VAL A 323 -12.38 6.91 19.39
CA VAL A 323 -13.21 5.72 19.48
C VAL A 323 -12.61 4.57 18.68
N ILE A 324 -12.87 3.35 19.14
CA ILE A 324 -12.56 2.10 18.44
C ILE A 324 -13.84 1.58 17.81
N MET A 325 -13.76 1.19 16.53
CA MET A 325 -14.89 0.68 15.74
C MET A 325 -14.77 -0.82 15.43
N GLY A 326 -13.70 -1.47 15.90
CA GLY A 326 -13.41 -2.88 15.66
C GLY A 326 -12.00 -3.07 15.09
N TRP A 327 -11.83 -4.14 14.31
CA TRP A 327 -10.53 -4.53 13.76
C TRP A 327 -10.51 -4.45 12.23
N GLN A 328 -9.35 -4.14 11.69
CA GLN A 328 -9.08 -4.27 10.27
C GLN A 328 -8.75 -5.74 9.95
N HIS A 329 -9.11 -6.20 8.76
CA HIS A 329 -8.62 -7.49 8.27
C HIS A 329 -7.08 -7.50 8.23
N MET A 330 -6.48 -8.63 8.58
CA MET A 330 -5.02 -8.81 8.49
C MET A 330 -4.55 -8.73 7.03
N GLN A 331 -3.29 -8.33 6.82
CA GLN A 331 -2.69 -8.33 5.48
C GLN A 331 -2.45 -9.78 5.02
N ILE A 332 -2.44 -10.02 3.71
CA ILE A 332 -2.15 -11.36 3.18
C ILE A 332 -0.79 -11.90 3.62
N PHE A 333 0.19 -11.02 3.86
CA PHE A 333 1.49 -11.42 4.42
C PHE A 333 1.36 -12.08 5.80
N ASP A 334 0.47 -11.56 6.66
CA ASP A 334 0.27 -12.06 8.04
C ASP A 334 -0.23 -13.51 8.08
N LYS A 335 -0.88 -13.98 6.99
CA LYS A 335 -1.32 -15.37 6.84
C LYS A 335 -0.19 -16.37 7.05
N TYR A 336 1.03 -16.00 6.65
CA TYR A 336 2.15 -16.92 6.50
C TYR A 336 3.19 -16.82 7.60
N ILE A 337 3.04 -15.85 8.52
CA ILE A 337 4.00 -15.65 9.59
C ILE A 337 3.76 -16.70 10.68
N GLN A 338 4.84 -17.39 11.08
CA GLN A 338 4.84 -18.41 12.11
C GLN A 338 5.74 -18.01 13.28
N MET A 339 5.39 -18.46 14.48
CA MET A 339 6.30 -18.44 15.63
C MET A 339 7.29 -19.60 15.51
N ASN A 340 8.56 -19.28 15.26
CA ASN A 340 9.62 -20.24 14.97
C ASN A 340 9.69 -21.42 15.96
N LYS A 341 9.55 -21.15 17.26
CA LYS A 341 9.64 -22.18 18.31
C LYS A 341 8.50 -23.19 18.29
N THR A 342 7.32 -22.81 17.81
CA THR A 342 6.09 -23.64 17.94
C THR A 342 5.52 -24.05 16.59
N GLY A 343 5.91 -23.40 15.49
CA GLY A 343 5.28 -23.53 14.18
C GLY A 343 3.85 -22.98 14.11
N ALA A 344 3.33 -22.40 15.20
CA ALA A 344 1.97 -21.84 15.20
C ALA A 344 1.93 -20.52 14.43
N TYR A 345 0.90 -20.34 13.60
CA TYR A 345 0.76 -19.14 12.80
C TYR A 345 0.27 -17.96 13.62
N LEU A 346 0.80 -16.77 13.30
CA LEU A 346 0.32 -15.52 13.87
C LEU A 346 -1.14 -15.27 13.51
N LYS A 347 -1.59 -15.59 12.28
CA LYS A 347 -3.00 -15.42 11.88
C LYS A 347 -4.00 -16.02 12.90
N ASP A 348 -3.69 -17.20 13.45
CA ASP A 348 -4.58 -17.90 14.36
C ASP A 348 -4.62 -17.20 15.73
N ARG A 349 -3.50 -16.63 16.16
CA ARG A 349 -3.44 -15.77 17.36
C ARG A 349 -4.17 -14.45 17.13
N GLY A 350 -3.98 -13.85 15.95
CA GLY A 350 -4.66 -12.64 15.51
C GLY A 350 -6.17 -12.79 15.56
N LYS A 351 -6.74 -13.91 15.12
CA LYS A 351 -8.17 -14.20 15.23
C LYS A 351 -8.68 -14.12 16.66
N VAL A 352 -8.02 -14.81 17.60
CA VAL A 352 -8.39 -14.82 19.02
C VAL A 352 -8.27 -13.42 19.64
N ILE A 353 -7.24 -12.66 19.25
CA ILE A 353 -7.11 -11.26 19.68
C ILE A 353 -8.27 -10.42 19.15
N MET A 354 -8.61 -10.59 17.86
CA MET A 354 -9.64 -9.82 17.16
C MET A 354 -11.08 -10.19 17.59
N GLU A 355 -11.30 -11.22 18.40
CA GLU A 355 -12.63 -11.53 18.97
C GLU A 355 -13.12 -10.44 19.94
N TYR A 356 -12.21 -9.76 20.64
CA TYR A 356 -12.56 -8.70 21.56
C TYR A 356 -13.04 -7.44 20.83
N GLY A 357 -14.21 -6.91 21.20
CA GLY A 357 -14.74 -5.67 20.62
C GLY A 357 -15.17 -5.78 19.16
N ASN A 358 -15.34 -6.99 18.63
CA ASN A 358 -15.81 -7.22 17.26
C ASN A 358 -17.33 -7.42 17.17
N ASN A 359 -18.09 -6.59 17.89
CA ASN A 359 -19.55 -6.60 17.95
C ASN A 359 -20.20 -5.43 17.18
N ASN A 360 -19.42 -4.69 16.38
CA ASN A 360 -19.81 -3.46 15.67
C ASN A 360 -20.22 -2.30 16.59
N GLU A 361 -19.90 -2.37 17.89
CA GLU A 361 -20.10 -1.23 18.79
C GLU A 361 -18.95 -0.23 18.63
N ILE A 362 -19.30 1.05 18.66
CA ILE A 362 -18.34 2.14 18.71
C ILE A 362 -18.10 2.45 20.18
N VAL A 363 -16.89 2.19 20.68
CA VAL A 363 -16.52 2.31 22.09
C VAL A 363 -15.46 3.39 22.25
N SER A 364 -15.48 4.12 23.37
CA SER A 364 -14.38 5.01 23.74
C SER A 364 -13.06 4.26 23.70
N GLN A 365 -12.00 4.87 23.16
CA GLN A 365 -10.68 4.23 23.14
C GLN A 365 -10.21 3.87 24.56
N ILE A 366 -10.50 4.70 25.55
CA ILE A 366 -10.09 4.45 26.94
C ILE A 366 -10.81 3.22 27.52
N ASP A 367 -12.14 3.17 27.38
CA ASP A 367 -12.94 2.05 27.89
C ASP A 367 -12.61 0.75 27.15
N TRP A 368 -12.38 0.83 25.84
CA TRP A 368 -11.97 -0.31 25.03
C TRP A 368 -10.63 -0.86 25.48
N ILE A 369 -9.64 0.00 25.75
CA ILE A 369 -8.31 -0.40 26.25
C ILE A 369 -8.42 -1.07 27.62
N ASP A 370 -9.16 -0.47 28.56
CA ASP A 370 -9.29 -1.00 29.93
C ASP A 370 -9.95 -2.39 29.91
N GLY A 371 -10.98 -2.57 29.09
CA GLY A 371 -11.61 -3.88 28.91
C GLY A 371 -10.72 -4.86 28.14
N PHE A 372 -10.02 -4.42 27.08
CA PHE A 372 -9.12 -5.26 26.29
C PHE A 372 -8.01 -5.83 27.16
N HIS A 373 -7.35 -5.00 27.96
CA HIS A 373 -6.29 -5.43 28.88
C HIS A 373 -6.73 -6.56 29.82
N LYS A 374 -7.97 -6.50 30.33
CA LYS A 374 -8.53 -7.50 31.26
C LYS A 374 -9.01 -8.77 30.56
N SER A 375 -9.13 -8.75 29.23
CA SER A 375 -9.63 -9.87 28.44
C SER A 375 -8.55 -10.91 28.13
N GLN A 376 -8.99 -12.10 27.71
CA GLN A 376 -8.09 -13.13 27.19
C GLN A 376 -7.34 -12.65 25.93
N SER A 377 -8.00 -11.86 25.08
CA SER A 377 -7.40 -11.26 23.88
C SER A 377 -6.25 -10.32 24.22
N GLY A 378 -6.39 -9.50 25.27
CA GLY A 378 -5.33 -8.62 25.72
C GLY A 378 -4.14 -9.36 26.33
N GLN A 379 -4.40 -10.42 27.11
CA GLN A 379 -3.33 -11.28 27.65
C GLN A 379 -2.54 -11.96 26.53
N LEU A 380 -3.24 -12.48 25.51
CA LEU A 380 -2.59 -13.08 24.35
C LEU A 380 -1.78 -12.03 23.56
N ALA A 381 -2.31 -10.83 23.34
CA ALA A 381 -1.57 -9.76 22.66
C ALA A 381 -0.30 -9.33 23.42
N GLN A 382 -0.33 -9.39 24.76
CA GLN A 382 0.86 -9.15 25.58
C GLN A 382 1.87 -10.29 25.47
N GLU A 383 1.43 -11.56 25.50
CA GLU A 383 2.30 -12.71 25.27
C GLU A 383 3.01 -12.62 23.90
N ILE A 384 2.28 -12.24 22.85
CA ILE A 384 2.84 -12.08 21.51
C ILE A 384 3.86 -10.93 21.47
N TYR A 385 3.64 -9.84 22.22
CA TYR A 385 4.62 -8.77 22.38
C TYR A 385 5.91 -9.28 23.06
N ASP A 386 5.79 -10.03 24.15
CA ASP A 386 6.93 -10.59 24.87
C ASP A 386 7.74 -11.56 23.98
N ILE A 387 7.04 -12.35 23.15
CA ILE A 387 7.66 -13.21 22.16
C ILE A 387 8.43 -12.38 21.12
N ALA A 388 7.78 -11.39 20.52
CA ALA A 388 8.36 -10.53 19.49
C ALA A 388 9.57 -9.72 19.97
N THR A 389 9.65 -9.46 21.27
CA THR A 389 10.75 -8.73 21.92
C THR A 389 11.76 -9.65 22.63
N SER A 390 11.64 -10.98 22.46
CA SER A 390 12.53 -11.93 23.13
C SER A 390 13.94 -12.01 22.53
N GLY A 391 14.14 -11.52 21.31
CA GLY A 391 15.41 -11.57 20.60
C GLY A 391 15.24 -11.68 19.09
N LYS A 392 16.09 -12.48 18.46
CA LYS A 392 16.13 -12.72 17.00
C LYS A 392 15.50 -14.06 16.65
N ARG A 393 15.23 -14.28 15.35
CA ARG A 393 14.68 -15.54 14.81
C ARG A 393 13.39 -16.00 15.52
N VAL A 394 12.57 -15.04 15.91
CA VAL A 394 11.30 -15.29 16.62
C VAL A 394 10.21 -15.71 15.65
N PHE A 395 10.14 -15.02 14.51
CA PHE A 395 9.14 -15.26 13.49
C PHE A 395 9.79 -15.76 12.20
N THR A 396 9.10 -16.67 11.53
CA THR A 396 9.52 -17.26 10.26
C THR A 396 8.40 -17.23 9.23
N VAL A 397 8.77 -17.35 7.96
CA VAL A 397 7.88 -17.62 6.84
C VAL A 397 8.49 -18.77 6.04
N GLU A 398 7.67 -19.76 5.70
CA GLU A 398 8.09 -20.89 4.85
C GLU A 398 7.70 -20.60 3.39
N SER A 399 8.53 -21.03 2.43
CA SER A 399 8.20 -20.98 1.00
C SER A 399 7.00 -21.88 0.63
N ILE A 400 6.46 -21.68 -0.58
CA ILE A 400 5.38 -22.52 -1.14
C ILE A 400 5.79 -24.01 -1.11
N ASP A 401 7.03 -24.29 -1.52
CA ASP A 401 7.59 -25.64 -1.60
C ASP A 401 8.12 -26.16 -0.25
N LYS A 402 8.11 -25.32 0.80
CA LYS A 402 8.59 -25.63 2.17
C LYS A 402 10.06 -26.06 2.22
N ASP A 403 10.85 -25.48 1.34
CA ASP A 403 12.30 -25.71 1.21
C ASP A 403 13.14 -24.53 1.68
N ILE A 404 12.53 -23.35 1.87
CA ILE A 404 13.17 -22.13 2.33
C ILE A 404 12.44 -21.62 3.58
N THR A 405 13.16 -21.54 4.69
CA THR A 405 12.71 -20.88 5.93
C THR A 405 13.32 -19.48 6.00
N THR A 406 12.47 -18.46 6.00
CA THR A 406 12.86 -17.05 6.07
C THR A 406 12.66 -16.49 7.47
N TYR A 407 13.69 -15.86 8.04
CA TYR A 407 13.62 -15.23 9.37
C TYR A 407 13.24 -13.75 9.25
N LEU A 408 12.24 -13.33 10.04
CA LEU A 408 11.82 -11.93 10.09
C LEU A 408 12.53 -11.17 11.20
N HIS A 409 12.79 -9.89 10.95
CA HIS A 409 13.51 -9.03 11.85
C HIS A 409 12.76 -8.83 13.17
N THR A 410 13.46 -9.07 14.27
CA THR A 410 13.01 -8.85 15.65
C THR A 410 14.19 -8.40 16.50
N ILE A 411 13.91 -7.63 17.55
CA ILE A 411 14.94 -7.03 18.42
C ILE A 411 14.62 -7.39 19.87
N LYS A 412 15.66 -7.64 20.67
CA LYS A 412 15.49 -7.92 22.09
C LYS A 412 15.05 -6.66 22.84
N GLY A 413 13.99 -6.78 23.65
CA GLY A 413 13.53 -5.77 24.60
C GLY A 413 12.67 -4.64 24.03
N ASN A 414 12.50 -4.57 22.70
CA ASN A 414 11.66 -3.55 22.08
C ASN A 414 11.04 -4.03 20.76
N PHE A 415 9.81 -3.62 20.48
CA PHE A 415 9.15 -3.79 19.21
C PHE A 415 9.06 -2.44 18.49
N VAL A 416 9.76 -2.30 17.37
CA VAL A 416 9.76 -1.07 16.58
C VAL A 416 8.75 -1.25 15.44
N ALA A 417 7.61 -0.56 15.55
CA ALA A 417 6.60 -0.55 14.50
C ALA A 417 7.21 -0.04 13.19
N GLY A 418 6.83 -0.68 12.07
CA GLY A 418 7.40 -0.37 10.76
C GLY A 418 8.75 -1.02 10.49
N THR A 419 9.44 -1.56 11.49
CA THR A 419 10.74 -2.24 11.34
C THR A 419 10.65 -3.73 11.67
N CYS A 420 10.19 -4.09 12.88
CA CYS A 420 10.03 -5.48 13.29
C CYS A 420 8.94 -6.17 12.46
N ILE A 421 9.14 -7.45 12.11
CA ILE A 421 8.25 -8.31 11.29
C ILE A 421 8.12 -7.85 9.82
N GLY A 422 8.17 -6.55 9.54
CA GLY A 422 8.11 -5.99 8.20
C GLY A 422 9.40 -6.11 7.38
N HIS A 423 10.47 -6.68 7.93
CA HIS A 423 11.77 -6.82 7.29
C HIS A 423 12.37 -8.22 7.49
N LEU A 424 13.35 -8.55 6.67
CA LEU A 424 14.22 -9.72 6.86
C LEU A 424 15.20 -9.50 8.02
N ASP A 425 15.54 -10.56 8.75
CA ASP A 425 16.46 -10.48 9.88
C ASP A 425 17.84 -9.91 9.49
N ASP A 426 18.15 -8.73 10.02
CA ASP A 426 19.33 -7.94 9.65
C ASP A 426 20.66 -8.70 9.77
N ASP A 427 20.87 -9.39 10.90
CA ASP A 427 22.09 -10.15 11.14
C ASP A 427 22.15 -11.39 10.26
N GLU A 428 21.03 -12.11 10.16
CA GLU A 428 20.94 -13.34 9.39
C GLU A 428 21.30 -13.11 7.94
N TYR A 429 20.86 -11.99 7.35
CA TYR A 429 21.00 -11.68 5.92
C TYR A 429 22.09 -10.67 5.59
N THR A 430 22.98 -10.36 6.55
CA THR A 430 24.18 -9.56 6.27
C THR A 430 25.16 -10.33 5.38
N ASN A 431 25.64 -9.68 4.32
CA ASN A 431 26.55 -10.25 3.30
C ASN A 431 25.98 -11.50 2.58
N LYS A 432 24.65 -11.56 2.48
CA LYS A 432 23.90 -12.60 1.77
C LYS A 432 23.08 -11.99 0.64
N PRO A 433 22.65 -12.77 -0.36
CA PRO A 433 21.82 -12.30 -1.47
C PRO A 433 20.49 -11.64 -1.06
N ASP A 434 19.94 -11.99 0.11
CA ASP A 434 18.72 -11.39 0.66
C ASP A 434 18.97 -10.11 1.46
N PHE A 435 19.79 -9.22 0.91
CA PHE A 435 20.15 -7.98 1.58
C PHE A 435 19.06 -6.90 1.47
N LEU A 436 18.26 -6.93 0.40
CA LEU A 436 17.43 -5.79 -0.04
C LEU A 436 16.37 -5.37 0.97
N LEU A 437 15.65 -6.31 1.60
CA LEU A 437 14.57 -6.04 2.56
C LEU A 437 15.02 -6.12 4.03
N ARG A 438 16.29 -5.81 4.28
CA ARG A 438 16.78 -5.57 5.64
C ARG A 438 16.38 -4.19 6.13
N PRO A 439 16.21 -4.00 7.45
CA PRO A 439 15.73 -2.74 8.03
C PRO A 439 16.71 -1.57 7.92
N PHE A 440 17.98 -1.81 7.58
CA PHE A 440 19.03 -0.81 7.56
C PHE A 440 19.79 -0.82 6.24
N VAL A 441 20.05 0.37 5.72
CA VAL A 441 20.84 0.57 4.49
C VAL A 441 22.18 1.19 4.84
N ARG A 442 23.23 0.56 4.35
CA ARG A 442 24.60 1.02 4.54
C ARG A 442 24.89 2.17 3.57
N LYS A 443 25.77 3.07 4.02
CA LYS A 443 26.35 4.11 3.15
C LYS A 443 27.56 3.54 2.42
N GLY A 444 27.93 4.15 1.30
CA GLY A 444 29.16 3.80 0.58
C GLY A 444 29.13 2.46 -0.15
N GLU A 445 27.95 1.84 -0.26
CA GLU A 445 27.73 0.61 -0.99
C GLU A 445 26.55 0.82 -1.94
N ASP A 446 26.78 0.60 -3.24
CA ASP A 446 25.70 0.60 -4.22
C ASP A 446 25.09 -0.81 -4.35
N ILE A 447 23.98 -0.90 -5.06
CA ILE A 447 23.25 -2.16 -5.21
C ILE A 447 24.10 -3.24 -5.90
N ASP A 448 25.00 -2.86 -6.81
CA ASP A 448 25.82 -3.80 -7.55
C ASP A 448 26.97 -4.33 -6.65
N ASP A 449 27.56 -3.47 -5.81
CA ASP A 449 28.49 -3.88 -4.75
C ASP A 449 27.85 -4.92 -3.80
N LEU A 450 26.58 -4.73 -3.44
CA LEU A 450 25.85 -5.63 -2.53
C LEU A 450 25.51 -6.97 -3.20
N ILE A 451 25.18 -6.96 -4.49
CA ILE A 451 25.00 -8.18 -5.28
C ILE A 451 26.31 -8.96 -5.33
N GLU A 452 27.45 -8.31 -5.58
CA GLU A 452 28.76 -8.97 -5.64
C GLU A 452 29.19 -9.53 -4.27
N LYS A 453 28.92 -8.81 -3.18
CA LYS A 453 29.22 -9.24 -1.80
C LYS A 453 28.36 -10.40 -1.33
N GLY A 454 27.20 -10.62 -1.93
CA GLY A 454 26.25 -11.67 -1.55
C GLY A 454 26.86 -13.07 -1.64
N SER A 455 27.20 -13.66 -0.50
CA SER A 455 27.77 -15.00 -0.45
C SER A 455 26.69 -16.07 -0.59
N PHE A 456 26.80 -16.96 -1.57
CA PHE A 456 25.90 -18.11 -1.76
C PHE A 456 26.32 -19.35 -0.95
N ALA A 457 27.39 -19.26 -0.14
CA ALA A 457 27.97 -20.44 0.51
C ALA A 457 27.05 -21.08 1.57
N TYR A 458 26.16 -20.29 2.18
CA TYR A 458 25.24 -20.76 3.22
C TYR A 458 23.99 -21.47 2.66
N MET A 459 23.74 -21.35 1.36
CA MET A 459 22.56 -21.93 0.73
C MET A 459 22.62 -23.46 0.73
N SER A 460 21.46 -24.08 0.90
CA SER A 460 21.24 -25.49 0.66
C SER A 460 21.50 -25.85 -0.82
N GLU A 461 21.67 -27.13 -1.10
CA GLU A 461 21.88 -27.60 -2.48
C GLU A 461 20.66 -27.34 -3.38
N ILE A 462 19.45 -27.34 -2.80
CA ILE A 462 18.21 -27.01 -3.52
C ILE A 462 18.20 -25.53 -3.91
N GLU A 463 18.56 -24.65 -3.00
CA GLU A 463 18.68 -23.21 -3.28
C GLU A 463 19.77 -22.97 -4.33
N LYS A 464 20.97 -23.55 -4.18
CA LYS A 464 22.04 -23.39 -5.17
C LYS A 464 21.66 -23.85 -6.57
N ALA A 465 20.81 -24.87 -6.69
CA ALA A 465 20.34 -25.37 -7.98
C ALA A 465 19.44 -24.37 -8.73
N ARG A 466 18.95 -23.32 -8.05
CA ARG A 466 18.10 -22.25 -8.61
C ARG A 466 18.83 -20.90 -8.66
N LYS A 467 20.15 -20.90 -8.45
CA LYS A 467 20.98 -19.70 -8.32
C LYS A 467 20.80 -18.72 -9.49
N GLU A 468 20.57 -19.23 -10.69
CA GLU A 468 20.32 -18.45 -11.90
C GLU A 468 19.14 -17.47 -11.78
N LEU A 469 18.18 -17.73 -10.89
CA LEU A 469 17.04 -16.86 -10.66
C LEU A 469 17.39 -15.57 -9.89
N TRP A 470 18.50 -15.57 -9.13
CA TRP A 470 18.81 -14.46 -8.21
C TRP A 470 20.27 -14.00 -8.18
N TRP A 471 21.22 -14.69 -8.83
CA TRP A 471 22.66 -14.42 -8.73
C TRP A 471 23.16 -13.08 -9.28
N MET A 472 22.32 -12.33 -9.98
CA MET A 472 22.58 -10.96 -10.44
C MET A 472 21.41 -10.03 -10.14
N SER A 473 20.61 -10.40 -9.14
CA SER A 473 19.39 -9.70 -8.76
C SER A 473 19.54 -9.18 -7.34
N PRO A 474 19.00 -7.99 -7.03
CA PRO A 474 18.86 -7.57 -5.63
C PRO A 474 17.78 -8.38 -4.89
N PHE A 475 17.03 -9.24 -5.59
CA PHE A 475 16.03 -10.12 -5.02
C PHE A 475 16.63 -11.50 -4.75
N GLY A 476 17.01 -11.75 -3.50
CA GLY A 476 17.42 -13.06 -3.05
C GLY A 476 16.24 -14.05 -2.91
N PRO A 477 16.54 -15.35 -2.70
CA PRO A 477 15.53 -16.41 -2.60
C PRO A 477 14.52 -16.23 -1.45
N HIS A 478 14.95 -15.71 -0.30
CA HIS A 478 14.05 -15.51 0.84
C HIS A 478 13.04 -14.39 0.57
N LEU A 479 13.46 -13.31 -0.08
CA LEU A 479 12.55 -12.24 -0.48
C LEU A 479 11.58 -12.68 -1.57
N LEU A 480 12.07 -13.37 -2.61
CA LEU A 480 11.23 -13.86 -3.71
C LEU A 480 10.17 -14.84 -3.20
N SER A 481 10.56 -15.78 -2.33
CA SER A 481 9.61 -16.74 -1.75
C SER A 481 8.50 -16.07 -0.94
N ILE A 482 8.78 -14.96 -0.24
CA ILE A 482 7.72 -14.19 0.43
C ILE A 482 6.75 -13.57 -0.59
N LEU A 483 7.26 -12.97 -1.68
CA LEU A 483 6.42 -12.38 -2.73
C LEU A 483 5.53 -13.45 -3.38
N GLU A 484 6.07 -14.62 -3.66
CA GLU A 484 5.34 -15.79 -4.19
C GLU A 484 4.26 -16.26 -3.21
N MET A 485 4.61 -16.37 -1.91
CA MET A 485 3.68 -16.78 -0.86
C MET A 485 2.48 -15.84 -0.76
N ILE A 486 2.68 -14.53 -0.80
CA ILE A 486 1.54 -13.58 -0.78
C ILE A 486 0.71 -13.62 -2.08
N GLY A 487 1.31 -14.07 -3.18
CA GLY A 487 0.62 -14.42 -4.43
C GLY A 487 1.13 -13.68 -5.67
N TRP A 488 2.28 -13.01 -5.60
CA TRP A 488 2.91 -12.46 -6.81
C TRP A 488 3.41 -13.61 -7.69
N PRO A 489 3.01 -13.65 -8.97
CA PRO A 489 3.58 -14.62 -9.88
C PRO A 489 5.02 -14.20 -10.22
N THR A 490 5.93 -15.17 -10.26
CA THR A 490 7.35 -14.98 -10.61
C THR A 490 7.72 -15.87 -11.79
N THR A 491 8.99 -15.86 -12.19
CA THR A 491 9.48 -16.83 -13.19
C THR A 491 9.39 -18.27 -12.66
N TYR A 492 9.51 -18.48 -11.36
CA TYR A 492 9.52 -19.81 -10.74
C TYR A 492 8.10 -20.32 -10.43
N HIS A 493 7.26 -19.44 -9.87
CA HIS A 493 5.84 -19.69 -9.63
C HIS A 493 4.98 -18.73 -10.48
N PRO A 494 4.80 -18.99 -11.79
CA PRO A 494 4.10 -18.08 -12.70
C PRO A 494 2.57 -18.08 -12.54
N GLU A 495 2.02 -19.03 -11.78
CA GLU A 495 0.59 -19.20 -11.59
C GLU A 495 -0.05 -18.03 -10.85
N ARG A 496 -1.20 -17.57 -11.37
CA ARG A 496 -2.01 -16.56 -10.70
C ARG A 496 -3.00 -17.23 -9.75
N ARG A 497 -2.93 -16.85 -8.48
CA ARG A 497 -3.87 -17.33 -7.46
C ARG A 497 -5.30 -16.92 -7.78
N GLU A 498 -6.22 -17.86 -7.63
CA GLU A 498 -7.65 -17.58 -7.68
C GLU A 498 -8.14 -17.02 -6.35
N VAL A 499 -8.86 -15.91 -6.41
CA VAL A 499 -9.40 -15.24 -5.23
C VAL A 499 -10.85 -14.81 -5.46
N GLU A 500 -11.64 -14.85 -4.40
CA GLU A 500 -12.98 -14.28 -4.36
C GLU A 500 -12.89 -12.92 -3.66
N TYR A 501 -13.20 -11.84 -4.39
CA TYR A 501 -13.36 -10.52 -3.79
C TYR A 501 -14.53 -10.58 -2.81
N VAL A 502 -14.28 -10.16 -1.57
CA VAL A 502 -15.34 -9.97 -0.61
C VAL A 502 -15.67 -8.49 -0.62
N ASP A 503 -16.85 -8.15 -1.12
CA ASP A 503 -17.36 -6.79 -1.00
C ASP A 503 -17.51 -6.48 0.49
N ALA A 504 -16.46 -5.87 1.06
CA ALA A 504 -16.51 -5.19 2.33
C ALA A 504 -17.30 -3.93 2.08
N GLY A 505 -18.59 -4.10 1.80
CA GLY A 505 -19.53 -2.99 1.82
C GLY A 505 -19.25 -2.28 3.12
N LEU A 506 -18.90 -0.98 3.01
CA LEU A 506 -19.02 -0.03 4.11
C LEU A 506 -20.17 -0.52 4.95
N SER A 507 -19.87 -0.83 6.22
CA SER A 507 -20.80 -1.38 7.20
C SER A 507 -22.23 -0.94 6.87
N ARG A 508 -23.20 -1.85 7.04
CA ARG A 508 -24.63 -1.69 6.72
C ARG A 508 -25.29 -0.33 7.07
N TYR A 509 -24.62 0.56 7.79
CA TYR A 509 -24.90 1.99 7.93
C TYR A 509 -25.23 2.75 6.64
N VAL A 510 -24.66 2.44 5.46
CA VAL A 510 -24.96 3.22 4.23
C VAL A 510 -26.05 2.59 3.34
N LYS A 511 -26.37 1.30 3.54
CA LYS A 511 -27.45 0.61 2.81
C LYS A 511 -28.81 0.75 3.49
N ASN A 512 -29.05 1.79 4.29
CA ASN A 512 -30.43 2.16 4.60
C ASN A 512 -30.99 2.97 3.43
N THR A 513 -31.35 2.27 2.36
CA THR A 513 -31.96 2.84 1.15
C THR A 513 -33.16 3.71 1.51
N TYR A 514 -33.86 3.39 2.59
CA TYR A 514 -34.95 4.20 3.14
C TYR A 514 -34.45 5.51 3.75
N LEU A 515 -33.34 5.54 4.50
CA LEU A 515 -32.79 6.77 5.06
C LEU A 515 -32.28 7.70 3.96
N ASN A 516 -31.57 7.17 2.96
CA ASN A 516 -31.13 7.97 1.81
C ASN A 516 -32.32 8.45 0.97
N PHE A 517 -33.35 7.62 0.79
CA PHE A 517 -34.61 8.03 0.15
C PHE A 517 -35.30 9.12 0.96
N PHE A 518 -35.38 9.02 2.29
CA PHE A 518 -35.99 10.04 3.15
C PHE A 518 -35.19 11.33 3.16
N ILE A 519 -33.86 11.28 3.13
CA ILE A 519 -33.02 12.47 3.03
C ILE A 519 -33.22 13.15 1.67
N ILE A 520 -33.19 12.39 0.57
CA ILE A 520 -33.41 12.92 -0.79
C ILE A 520 -34.84 13.46 -0.93
N LEU A 521 -35.83 12.75 -0.41
CA LEU A 521 -37.23 13.16 -0.40
C LEU A 521 -37.44 14.42 0.44
N SER A 522 -36.81 14.52 1.61
CA SER A 522 -36.89 15.69 2.50
C SER A 522 -36.20 16.91 1.88
N ILE A 523 -35.03 16.73 1.26
CA ILE A 523 -34.34 17.80 0.53
C ILE A 523 -35.18 18.25 -0.66
N SER A 524 -35.80 17.31 -1.38
CA SER A 524 -36.68 17.61 -2.52
C SER A 524 -37.96 18.33 -2.08
N LEU A 525 -38.58 17.92 -0.97
CA LEU A 525 -39.74 18.58 -0.40
C LEU A 525 -39.41 19.98 0.14
N CYS A 526 -38.26 20.16 0.80
CA CYS A 526 -37.79 21.47 1.23
C CYS A 526 -37.53 22.41 0.04
N MET A 527 -37.04 21.88 -1.08
CA MET A 527 -36.82 22.64 -2.33
C MET A 527 -38.10 22.94 -3.11
N ILE A 528 -39.18 22.20 -2.87
CA ILE A 528 -40.51 22.45 -3.46
C ILE A 528 -41.32 23.43 -2.60
N LEU A 529 -41.09 23.42 -1.28
CA LEU A 529 -41.79 24.27 -0.31
C LEU A 529 -41.13 25.65 -0.11
N PHE A 530 -39.89 25.84 -0.57
CA PHE A 530 -39.20 27.14 -0.70
C PHE A 530 -39.20 27.62 -2.15
#